data_AF-A0A1M3K2C1-F1
#
_entry.id   AF-A0A1M3K2C1-F1
#
_cell.length_a   1.000
_cell.length_b   1.000
_cell.length_c   1.000
_cell.angle_alpha   90.00
_cell.angle_beta   90.00
_cell.angle_gamma   90.00
#
_symmetry.space_group_name_H-M   'P 1'
#
loop_
_entity.id
_entity.type
_entity.pdbx_description
1 polymer ?
#
loop_
_entity_poly.entity_id
_entity_poly.type
_entity_poly.pdbx_seq_one_letter_code
_entity_poly.pdbx_strand_id
1 'polypeptide(L)'
;MMSAELFYKLGLLLLGVGALTFLIGMYILVSRVFGVGINKIANETKKIVQKGIAEEMAGLVGNASVLIESLNQLVQTSAGVGVFLVIMGALVMSGSIYLLMQFA
;
A
#
# COMPACT_ATOMS: atom_id res chain seq x y z
N MET A 1 -17.99 12.56 37.77
CA MET A 1 -18.93 12.34 36.66
C MET A 1 -18.51 13.10 35.40
N MET A 2 -18.22 14.40 35.43
CA MET A 2 -17.81 15.20 34.26
C MET A 2 -16.59 14.66 33.47
N SER A 3 -15.60 14.07 34.16
CA SER A 3 -14.38 13.56 33.52
C SER A 3 -14.60 12.32 32.65
N ALA A 4 -15.46 11.39 33.08
CA ALA A 4 -15.72 10.14 32.36
C ALA A 4 -16.41 10.38 31.01
N GLU A 5 -17.40 11.28 30.96
CA GLU A 5 -18.04 11.69 29.70
C GLU A 5 -17.05 12.34 28.73
N LEU A 6 -16.08 13.09 29.27
CA LEU A 6 -15.05 13.76 28.48
C LEU A 6 -14.11 12.72 27.82
N PHE A 7 -13.67 11.71 28.58
CA PHE A 7 -12.87 10.60 28.04
C PHE A 7 -13.61 9.81 26.96
N TYR A 8 -14.90 9.52 27.16
CA TYR A 8 -15.72 8.81 26.17
C TYR A 8 -15.84 9.60 24.86
N LYS A 9 -16.21 10.88 24.93
CA LYS A 9 -16.35 11.75 23.75
C LYS A 9 -15.03 11.89 22.99
N LEU A 10 -13.92 12.05 23.71
CA LEU A 10 -12.60 12.19 23.12
C LEU A 10 -12.14 10.90 22.44
N GLY A 11 -12.36 9.75 23.08
CA GLY A 11 -12.06 8.44 22.50
C GLY A 11 -12.87 8.15 21.23
N LEU A 12 -14.16 8.50 21.21
CA LEU A 12 -15.03 8.33 20.04
C LEU A 12 -14.57 9.21 18.86
N LEU A 13 -14.16 10.46 19.14
CA LEU A 13 -13.58 11.37 18.16
C LEU A 13 -12.28 10.82 17.56
N LEU A 14 -11.34 10.39 18.42
CA LEU A 14 -10.06 9.83 17.98
C LEU A 14 -10.24 8.55 17.18
N LEU A 15 -11.16 7.68 17.59
CA LEU A 15 -11.48 6.46 16.87
C LEU A 15 -12.06 6.77 15.49
N GLY A 16 -12.97 7.76 15.39
CA GLY A 16 -13.50 8.22 14.11
C GLY A 16 -12.42 8.73 13.16
N VAL A 17 -11.50 9.57 13.63
CA VAL A 17 -10.36 10.05 12.83
C VAL A 17 -9.42 8.90 12.44
N GLY A 18 -9.13 8.00 13.38
CA GLY A 18 -8.33 6.80 13.12
C GLY A 18 -8.95 5.90 12.06
N ALA A 19 -10.27 5.69 12.10
CA ALA A 19 -11.00 4.92 11.11
C ALA A 19 -10.89 5.54 9.70
N LEU A 20 -11.07 6.86 9.59
CA LEU A 20 -10.99 7.56 8.32
C LEU A 20 -9.57 7.48 7.72
N THR A 21 -8.54 7.72 8.52
CA THR A 21 -7.15 7.65 8.04
C THR A 21 -6.76 6.22 7.66
N PHE A 22 -7.24 5.21 8.39
CA PHE A 22 -7.04 3.81 8.07
C PHE A 22 -7.67 3.43 6.72
N LEU A 23 -8.91 3.84 6.46
CA LEU A 23 -9.60 3.58 5.19
C LEU A 23 -8.90 4.24 4.00
N ILE A 24 -8.43 5.48 4.16
CA ILE A 24 -7.66 6.18 3.13
C ILE A 24 -6.35 5.44 2.85
N GLY A 25 -5.62 5.04 3.90
CA GLY A 25 -4.37 4.27 3.76
C GLY A 25 -4.59 2.93 3.06
N MET A 26 -5.66 2.22 3.41
CA MET A 26 -6.06 0.97 2.76
C MET A 26 -6.38 1.18 1.27
N TYR A 27 -7.14 2.23 0.94
CA TYR A 27 -7.47 2.56 -0.46
C TYR A 27 -6.21 2.83 -1.31
N ILE A 28 -5.26 3.60 -0.78
CA ILE A 28 -3.98 3.89 -1.46
C ILE A 28 -3.19 2.60 -1.68
N LEU A 29 -3.14 1.73 -0.67
CA LEU A 29 -2.42 0.47 -0.77
C LEU A 29 -3.01 -0.42 -1.85
N VAL A 30 -4.32 -0.66 -1.80
CA VAL A 30 -5.07 -1.42 -2.82
C VAL A 30 -4.80 -0.84 -4.20
N SER A 31 -4.91 0.48 -4.37
CA SER A 31 -4.63 1.15 -5.64
C SER A 31 -3.20 0.92 -6.14
N ARG A 32 -2.20 0.83 -5.26
CA ARG A 32 -0.81 0.49 -5.63
C ARG A 32 -0.61 -0.97 -5.98
N VAL A 33 -1.27 -1.90 -5.28
CA VAL A 33 -1.17 -3.34 -5.54
C VAL A 33 -1.86 -3.73 -6.86
N PHE A 34 -3.04 -3.16 -7.13
CA PHE A 34 -3.77 -3.40 -8.39
C PHE A 34 -3.25 -2.55 -9.56
N GLY A 35 -2.70 -1.36 -9.27
CA GLY A 35 -2.21 -0.38 -10.24
C GLY A 35 -0.82 -0.68 -10.79
N VAL A 36 -0.49 -1.94 -11.07
CA VAL A 36 0.76 -2.34 -11.76
C VAL A 36 0.74 -1.85 -13.22
N GLY A 37 0.86 -0.53 -13.41
CA GLY A 37 1.13 0.11 -14.69
C GLY A 37 2.49 -0.29 -15.28
N ILE A 38 3.36 -0.89 -14.47
CA ILE A 38 4.65 -1.45 -14.88
C ILE A 38 4.46 -2.64 -15.83
N ASN A 39 3.42 -3.46 -15.63
CA ASN A 39 3.15 -4.62 -16.49
C ASN A 39 2.76 -4.21 -17.92
N LYS A 40 2.07 -3.07 -18.10
CA LYS A 40 1.73 -2.56 -19.45
C LYS A 40 2.96 -2.01 -20.17
N ILE A 41 3.81 -1.25 -19.49
CA ILE A 41 5.03 -0.70 -20.09
C ILE A 41 6.00 -1.83 -20.44
N ALA A 42 6.21 -2.79 -19.53
CA ALA A 42 7.07 -3.95 -19.78
C ALA A 42 6.56 -4.84 -20.93
N ASN A 43 5.25 -5.06 -21.04
CA ASN A 43 4.68 -5.87 -22.12
C ASN A 43 4.69 -5.16 -23.48
N GLU A 44 4.47 -3.84 -23.53
CA GLU A 44 4.58 -3.03 -24.76
C GLU A 44 6.04 -2.93 -25.22
N THR A 45 7.00 -2.72 -24.31
CA THR A 45 8.44 -2.69 -24.65
C THR A 45 8.95 -4.06 -25.12
N LYS A 46 8.48 -5.18 -24.55
CA LYS A 46 8.82 -6.53 -25.05
C LYS A 46 8.41 -6.73 -26.51
N LYS A 47 7.27 -6.16 -26.94
CA LYS A 47 6.82 -6.20 -28.35
C LYS A 47 7.71 -5.38 -29.29
N ILE A 48 8.28 -4.28 -28.82
CA ILE A 48 9.20 -3.43 -29.59
C ILE A 48 10.58 -4.10 -29.74
N VAL A 49 11.05 -4.81 -28.71
CA VAL A 49 12.35 -5.51 -28.70
C VAL A 49 12.37 -6.75 -29.60
N GLN A 50 11.24 -7.45 -29.78
CA GLN A 50 11.18 -8.65 -30.63
C GLN A 50 11.31 -8.39 -32.14
N LYS A 51 11.23 -7.13 -32.61
CA LYS A 51 11.36 -6.80 -34.04
C LYS A 51 12.64 -5.98 -34.31
N GLY A 52 13.78 -6.65 -34.40
CA GLY A 52 14.91 -6.23 -35.23
C GLY A 52 15.93 -5.22 -34.67
N ILE A 53 15.82 -4.75 -33.42
CA ILE A 53 16.76 -3.77 -32.80
C ILE A 53 17.75 -4.45 -31.82
N ALA A 54 17.96 -5.76 -31.97
CA ALA A 54 18.53 -6.60 -30.93
C ALA A 54 20.07 -6.56 -30.82
N GLU A 55 20.81 -6.08 -31.82
CA GLU A 55 22.29 -6.18 -31.79
C GLU A 55 22.99 -4.92 -31.26
N GLU A 56 22.56 -3.70 -31.61
CA GLU A 56 23.16 -2.46 -31.07
C GLU A 56 22.52 -1.98 -29.75
N MET A 57 21.26 -2.31 -29.49
CA MET A 57 20.53 -1.85 -28.29
C MET A 57 20.42 -2.92 -27.20
N ALA A 58 20.92 -4.15 -27.42
CA ALA A 58 20.86 -5.25 -26.45
C ALA A 58 21.42 -4.89 -25.07
N GLY A 59 22.54 -4.17 -25.02
CA GLY A 59 23.16 -3.73 -23.76
C GLY A 59 22.31 -2.72 -22.98
N LEU A 60 21.65 -1.80 -23.69
CA LEU A 60 20.77 -0.77 -23.11
C LEU A 60 19.41 -1.36 -22.69
N VAL A 61 18.85 -2.26 -23.50
CA VAL A 61 17.61 -2.99 -23.20
C VAL A 61 17.81 -3.97 -22.03
N GLY A 62 19.01 -4.57 -21.89
CA GLY A 62 19.38 -5.37 -20.73
C GLY A 62 19.33 -4.57 -19.44
N ASN A 63 19.94 -3.38 -19.40
CA ASN A 63 19.89 -2.48 -18.23
C ASN A 63 18.47 -1.98 -17.93
N ALA A 64 17.68 -1.64 -18.95
CA ALA A 64 16.28 -1.26 -18.76
C ALA A 64 15.44 -2.40 -18.20
N SER A 65 15.68 -3.65 -18.64
CA SER A 65 14.99 -4.83 -18.15
C SER A 65 15.33 -5.11 -16.67
N VAL A 66 16.60 -4.95 -16.28
CA VAL A 66 17.03 -5.06 -14.88
C VAL A 66 16.36 -3.98 -14.02
N LEU A 67 16.25 -2.74 -14.53
CA LEU A 67 15.58 -1.66 -13.80
C LEU A 67 14.07 -1.91 -13.64
N ILE A 68 13.39 -2.40 -14.69
CA ILE A 68 11.97 -2.79 -14.64
C ILE A 68 11.76 -3.92 -13.63
N GLU A 69 12.63 -4.93 -13.63
CA GLU A 69 12.58 -6.04 -12.67
C GLU A 69 12.81 -5.56 -11.23
N SER A 70 13.81 -4.71 -11.02
CA SER A 70 14.08 -4.10 -9.70
C SER A 70 12.93 -3.23 -9.22
N LEU A 71 12.29 -2.48 -10.12
CA LEU A 71 11.11 -1.67 -9.81
C LEU A 71 9.92 -2.55 -9.44
N ASN A 72 9.74 -3.67 -10.14
CA ASN A 72 8.69 -4.64 -9.83
C ASN A 72 8.91 -5.26 -8.44
N GLN A 73 10.15 -5.64 -8.11
CA GLN A 73 10.52 -6.13 -6.78
C GLN A 73 10.26 -5.08 -5.68
N LEU A 74 10.60 -3.81 -5.92
CA LEU A 74 10.33 -2.69 -5.01
C LEU A 74 8.84 -2.47 -4.77
N VAL A 75 8.02 -2.53 -5.82
CA VAL A 75 6.56 -2.41 -5.70
C VAL A 75 6.00 -3.60 -4.92
N GLN A 76 6.45 -4.82 -5.19
CA GLN A 76 6.00 -6.01 -4.49
C GLN A 76 6.37 -6.00 -3.00
N THR A 77 7.59 -5.58 -2.64
CA THR A 77 7.99 -5.42 -1.22
C THR A 77 7.22 -4.30 -0.54
N SER A 78 7.06 -3.15 -1.19
CA SER A 78 6.29 -2.02 -0.65
C SER A 78 4.82 -2.38 -0.42
N ALA A 79 4.24 -3.16 -1.33
CA ALA A 79 2.90 -3.74 -1.17
C ALA A 79 2.82 -4.69 0.03
N GLY A 80 3.78 -5.62 0.14
CA GLY A 80 3.85 -6.55 1.27
C GLY A 80 3.95 -5.84 2.63
N VAL A 81 4.82 -4.84 2.74
CA VAL A 81 4.96 -4.00 3.95
C VAL A 81 3.65 -3.26 4.24
N GLY A 82 3.00 -2.70 3.21
CA GLY A 82 1.73 -2.02 3.39
C GLY A 82 0.61 -2.93 3.88
N VAL A 83 0.51 -4.16 3.35
CA VAL A 83 -0.50 -5.15 3.81
C VAL A 83 -0.27 -5.50 5.28
N PHE A 84 0.99 -5.70 5.67
CA PHE A 84 1.34 -5.93 7.07
C PHE A 84 0.89 -4.76 7.98
N LEU A 85 1.14 -3.51 7.56
CA LEU A 85 0.71 -2.32 8.31
C LEU A 85 -0.81 -2.20 8.44
N VAL A 86 -1.57 -2.60 7.41
CA VAL A 86 -3.04 -2.62 7.46
C VAL A 86 -3.54 -3.65 8.48
N ILE A 87 -2.97 -4.85 8.51
CA ILE A 87 -3.34 -5.88 9.50
C ILE A 87 -3.02 -5.41 10.92
N MET A 88 -1.82 -4.86 11.13
CA MET A 88 -1.41 -4.29 12.41
C MET A 88 -2.33 -3.15 12.86
N GLY A 89 -2.67 -2.24 11.95
CA GLY A 89 -3.60 -1.15 12.22
C GLY A 89 -4.98 -1.67 12.64
N ALA A 90 -5.51 -2.68 11.95
CA ALA A 90 -6.80 -3.30 12.29
C ALA A 90 -6.77 -3.96 13.68
N LEU A 91 -5.67 -4.61 14.06
CA LEU A 91 -5.51 -5.19 15.40
C LEU A 91 -5.52 -4.12 16.49
N VAL A 92 -4.73 -3.06 16.34
CA VAL A 92 -4.68 -1.95 17.31
C VAL A 92 -6.03 -1.24 17.41
N MET A 93 -6.71 -1.05 16.27
CA MET A 93 -8.02 -0.41 16.21
C MET A 93 -9.10 -1.27 16.89
N SER A 94 -9.05 -2.58 16.73
CA SER A 94 -9.91 -3.53 17.45
C SER A 94 -9.66 -3.47 18.97
N GLY A 95 -8.40 -3.40 19.39
CA GLY A 95 -8.03 -3.21 20.79
C GLY A 95 -8.55 -1.88 21.37
N SER A 96 -8.49 -0.80 20.58
CA SER A 96 -9.04 0.50 20.97
C SER A 96 -10.57 0.46 21.16
N ILE A 97 -11.29 -0.21 20.25
CA ILE A 97 -12.74 -0.44 20.38
C ILE A 97 -13.07 -1.23 21.65
N TYR A 98 -12.31 -2.30 21.94
CA TYR A 98 -12.49 -3.11 23.14
C TYR A 98 -12.29 -2.30 24.42
N LEU A 99 -11.21 -1.51 24.49
CA LEU A 99 -10.94 -0.64 25.63
C LEU A 99 -12.05 0.42 25.81
N LEU A 100 -12.51 1.04 24.71
CA LEU A 100 -13.61 1.98 24.79
C LEU A 100 -14.90 1.35 25.32
N MET A 101 -15.24 0.13 24.92
CA MET A 101 -16.41 -0.58 25.45
C MET A 101 -16.25 -1.02 26.92
N GLN A 102 -15.02 -1.26 27.37
CA GLN A 102 -14.76 -1.66 28.76
C GLN A 102 -14.83 -0.47 29.74
N PHE A 103 -14.47 0.74 29.29
CA PHE A 103 -14.43 1.95 30.12
C PHE A 103 -15.60 2.93 29.88
N ALA A 104 -16.47 2.65 28.91
CA ALA A 104 -17.75 3.35 28.68
C ALA A 104 -18.86 2.78 29.56
#